data_AF-A0A3D2L896-F1
#
_entry.id   AF-A0A3D2L896-F1
#
_cell.length_a   1.000
_cell.length_b   1.000
_cell.length_c   1.000
_cell.angle_alpha   90.00
_cell.angle_beta   90.00
_cell.angle_gamma   90.00
#
_symmetry.space_group_name_H-M   'P 1'
#
loop_
_entity.id
_entity.type
_entity.pdbx_description
1 polymer ?
#
loop_
_entity_poly.entity_id
_entity_poly.type
_entity_poly.pdbx_seq_one_letter_code
_entity_poly.pdbx_strand_id
1 'polypeptide(L)'
;MREIFDQERAMTLGAVKQATGVLAILFVIAAAFAVLSGLGQIFSGHVFHGIGRIVASLTVLGFLYIVVRLLAEILAALHRLNDRLSVVGDDIRTRRSRPVADPTTDTRA
;
A
#
# COMPACT_ATOMS: atom_id res chain seq x y z
N MET A 1 -17.41 -20.95 1.08
CA MET A 1 -16.77 -19.93 1.95
C MET A 1 -15.41 -19.41 1.45
N ARG A 2 -14.81 -19.92 0.35
CA ARG A 2 -13.53 -19.41 -0.20
C ARG A 2 -13.66 -18.08 -0.97
N GLU A 3 -14.80 -17.85 -1.62
CA GLU A 3 -15.02 -16.67 -2.49
C GLU A 3 -15.12 -15.32 -1.75
N ILE A 4 -15.60 -15.31 -0.49
CA ILE A 4 -15.76 -14.06 0.27
C ILE A 4 -14.39 -13.49 0.68
N PHE A 5 -13.44 -14.38 1.02
CA PHE A 5 -12.08 -14.00 1.40
C PHE A 5 -11.25 -13.52 0.20
N ASP A 6 -11.40 -14.11 -0.99
CA ASP A 6 -10.69 -13.63 -2.18
C ASP A 6 -11.20 -12.27 -2.66
N GLN A 7 -12.49 -12.00 -2.48
CA GLN A 7 -13.11 -10.73 -2.88
C GLN A 7 -12.68 -9.56 -1.99
N GLU A 8 -12.65 -9.72 -0.66
CA GLU A 8 -12.10 -8.69 0.24
C GLU A 8 -10.61 -8.41 -0.04
N ARG A 9 -9.84 -9.47 -0.34
CA ARG A 9 -8.39 -9.41 -0.53
C ARG A 9 -8.00 -8.67 -1.80
N ALA A 10 -8.68 -8.93 -2.92
CA ALA A 10 -8.52 -8.16 -4.16
C ALA A 10 -9.01 -6.71 -4.01
N MET A 11 -10.08 -6.48 -3.23
CA MET A 11 -10.62 -5.15 -2.97
C MET A 11 -9.63 -4.30 -2.15
N THR A 12 -8.91 -4.88 -1.19
CA THR A 12 -7.96 -4.14 -0.34
C THR A 12 -6.74 -3.61 -1.11
N LEU A 13 -6.13 -4.39 -2.01
CA LEU A 13 -4.92 -3.94 -2.72
C LEU A 13 -5.23 -2.87 -3.78
N GLY A 14 -6.36 -3.01 -4.49
CA GLY A 14 -6.86 -2.02 -5.44
C GLY A 14 -7.26 -0.72 -4.74
N ALA A 15 -7.99 -0.83 -3.61
CA ALA A 15 -8.38 0.31 -2.80
C ALA A 15 -7.17 1.04 -2.19
N VAL A 16 -6.14 0.33 -1.74
CA VAL A 16 -4.91 0.95 -1.20
C VAL A 16 -4.18 1.75 -2.29
N LYS A 17 -4.09 1.24 -3.51
CA LYS A 17 -3.50 1.99 -4.64
C LYS A 17 -4.32 3.23 -5.00
N GLN A 18 -5.64 3.09 -5.07
CA GLN A 18 -6.53 4.21 -5.36
C GLN A 18 -6.46 5.28 -4.26
N ALA A 19 -6.51 4.87 -2.98
CA ALA A 19 -6.41 5.74 -1.83
C ALA A 19 -5.06 6.48 -1.81
N THR A 20 -3.96 5.80 -2.12
CA THR A 20 -2.63 6.42 -2.23
C THR A 20 -2.59 7.47 -3.34
N GLY A 21 -3.23 7.18 -4.49
CA GLY A 21 -3.36 8.12 -5.60
C GLY A 21 -4.18 9.36 -5.23
N VAL A 22 -5.35 9.16 -4.61
CA VAL A 22 -6.20 10.27 -4.13
C VAL A 22 -5.46 11.10 -3.09
N LEU A 23 -4.77 10.45 -2.15
CA LEU A 23 -3.98 11.14 -1.14
C LEU A 23 -2.84 11.97 -1.74
N ALA A 24 -2.17 11.47 -2.79
CA ALA A 24 -1.15 12.23 -3.50
C ALA A 24 -1.72 13.52 -4.12
N ILE A 25 -2.92 13.46 -4.69
CA ILE A 25 -3.62 14.65 -5.22
C ILE A 25 -3.92 15.64 -4.08
N LEU A 26 -4.43 15.15 -2.94
CA LEU A 26 -4.70 15.99 -1.77
C LEU A 26 -3.41 16.67 -1.25
N PHE A 27 -2.28 15.96 -1.25
CA PHE A 27 -0.99 16.56 -0.91
C PHE A 27 -0.58 17.66 -1.89
N VAL A 28 -0.79 17.47 -3.20
CA VAL A 28 -0.50 18.53 -4.18
C VAL A 28 -1.36 19.77 -3.93
N ILE A 29 -2.65 19.59 -3.65
CA ILE A 29 -3.58 20.69 -3.33
C ILE A 29 -3.13 21.40 -2.05
N ALA A 30 -2.78 20.66 -1.00
CA ALA A 30 -2.31 21.22 0.25
C ALA A 30 -0.97 21.97 0.09
N ALA A 31 -0.06 21.47 -0.74
CA ALA A 31 1.20 22.13 -1.07
C ALA A 31 0.95 23.47 -1.78
N ALA A 32 0.05 23.49 -2.76
CA ALA A 32 -0.33 24.72 -3.46
C ALA A 32 -0.91 25.76 -2.49
N PHE A 33 -1.78 25.33 -1.58
CA PHE A 33 -2.35 26.22 -0.55
C PHE A 33 -1.28 26.76 0.40
N ALA A 34 -0.35 25.93 0.85
CA ALA A 34 0.75 26.34 1.71
C ALA A 34 1.63 27.41 1.05
N VAL A 35 1.96 27.23 -0.24
CA VAL A 35 2.73 28.20 -1.03
C VAL A 35 1.95 29.52 -1.18
N LEU A 36 0.69 29.47 -1.59
CA LEU A 36 -0.15 30.66 -1.76
C LEU A 36 -0.32 31.44 -0.45
N SER A 37 -0.58 30.72 0.65
CA SER A 37 -0.75 31.33 1.97
C SER A 37 0.52 32.01 2.46
N GLY A 38 1.67 31.37 2.30
CA GLY A 38 2.95 31.96 2.66
C GLY A 38 3.32 33.14 1.76
N LEU A 39 3.00 33.08 0.46
CA LEU A 39 3.21 34.18 -0.46
C LEU A 39 2.36 35.40 -0.08
N GLY A 40 1.11 35.20 0.35
CA GLY A 40 0.26 36.26 0.90
C GLY A 40 0.87 36.94 2.14
N GLN A 41 1.53 36.18 3.01
CA GLN A 41 2.25 36.75 4.16
C GLN A 41 3.50 37.54 3.74
N ILE A 42 4.23 37.08 2.71
CA ILE A 42 5.38 37.80 2.16
C ILE A 42 4.93 39.17 1.63
N PHE A 43 3.83 39.23 0.87
CA PHE A 43 3.28 40.48 0.37
C PHE A 43 2.74 41.41 1.46
N SER A 44 2.34 40.87 2.61
CA SER A 44 1.88 41.63 3.78
C SER A 44 3.05 42.16 4.64
N GLY A 45 4.27 42.19 4.11
CA GLY A 45 5.47 42.72 4.77
C GLY A 45 6.20 41.74 5.69
N HIS A 46 5.70 40.52 5.87
CA HIS A 46 6.29 39.52 6.77
C HIS A 46 7.10 38.48 5.98
N VAL A 47 8.15 38.93 5.29
CA VAL A 47 8.92 38.10 4.34
C VAL A 47 9.52 36.86 4.99
N PHE A 48 10.28 37.01 6.07
CA PHE A 48 10.93 35.88 6.75
C PHE A 48 9.94 34.89 7.34
N HIS A 49 8.84 35.38 7.90
CA HIS A 49 7.80 34.53 8.47
C HIS A 49 7.04 33.77 7.37
N GLY A 50 6.72 34.43 6.25
CA GLY A 50 6.10 33.80 5.10
C GLY A 50 6.97 32.72 4.47
N ILE A 51 8.27 33.00 4.23
CA ILE A 51 9.23 32.00 3.73
C ILE A 51 9.37 30.83 4.71
N GLY A 52 9.56 31.11 6.00
CA GLY A 52 9.68 30.09 7.04
C GLY A 52 8.44 29.19 7.09
N ARG A 53 7.24 29.78 6.97
CA ARG A 53 5.99 29.02 6.91
C ARG A 53 5.89 28.14 5.68
N ILE A 54 6.27 28.62 4.48
CA ILE A 54 6.28 27.81 3.25
C ILE A 54 7.21 26.61 3.43
N VAL A 55 8.46 26.85 3.82
CA VAL A 55 9.48 25.80 3.98
C VAL A 55 9.04 24.77 5.02
N ALA A 56 8.57 25.22 6.19
CA ALA A 56 8.09 24.33 7.23
C ALA A 56 6.89 23.50 6.75
N SER A 57 5.92 24.12 6.07
CA SER A 57 4.72 23.43 5.59
C SER A 57 5.07 22.38 4.54
N LEU A 58 5.91 22.73 3.55
CA LEU A 58 6.36 21.80 2.51
C LEU A 58 7.19 20.65 3.09
N THR A 59 8.03 20.93 4.10
CA THR A 59 8.83 19.91 4.78
C THR A 59 7.94 18.90 5.51
N VAL A 60 6.98 19.38 6.30
CA VAL A 60 6.02 18.52 7.02
C VAL A 60 5.20 17.69 6.04
N LEU A 61 4.70 18.33 4.97
CA LEU A 61 3.88 17.68 3.97
C LEU A 61 4.66 16.62 3.19
N GLY A 62 5.89 16.95 2.78
CA GLY A 62 6.79 16.02 2.10
C GLY A 62 7.19 14.84 2.98
N PHE A 63 7.51 15.09 4.26
CA PHE A 63 7.77 14.05 5.23
C PHE A 63 6.57 13.10 5.37
N LEU A 64 5.38 13.65 5.57
CA LEU A 64 4.16 12.86 5.71
C LEU A 64 3.88 12.03 4.45
N TYR A 65 4.08 12.61 3.25
CA TYR A 65 3.96 11.88 1.99
C TYR A 65 4.89 10.67 1.91
N ILE A 66 6.17 10.84 2.27
CA ILE A 66 7.15 9.75 2.27
C ILE A 66 6.75 8.66 3.27
N VAL A 67 6.35 9.03 4.49
CA VAL A 67 5.90 8.07 5.51
C VAL A 67 4.72 7.25 4.99
N VAL A 68 3.67 7.89 4.49
CA VAL A 68 2.49 7.17 3.99
C VAL A 68 2.85 6.28 2.81
N ARG A 69 3.72 6.76 1.91
CA ARG A 69 4.18 5.96 0.77
C ARG A 69 4.93 4.71 1.21
N LEU A 70 5.84 4.83 2.18
CA LEU A 70 6.54 3.68 2.76
C LEU A 70 5.56 2.70 3.42
N LEU A 71 4.56 3.20 4.15
CA LEU A 71 3.52 2.35 4.73
C LEU A 71 2.74 1.59 3.65
N ALA A 72 2.38 2.25 2.55
CA ALA A 72 1.69 1.61 1.44
C ALA A 72 2.56 0.54 0.75
N GLU A 73 3.86 0.81 0.58
CA GLU A 73 4.83 -0.15 0.04
C GLU A 73 5.02 -1.36 0.97
N ILE A 74 5.14 -1.14 2.28
CA ILE A 74 5.23 -2.21 3.29
C ILE A 74 3.96 -3.06 3.27
N LEU A 75 2.78 -2.44 3.24
CA LEU A 75 1.50 -3.15 3.19
C LEU A 75 1.40 -4.02 1.92
N ALA A 76 1.81 -3.49 0.78
CA ALA A 76 1.86 -4.24 -0.47
C ALA A 76 2.86 -5.40 -0.42
N ALA A 77 4.03 -5.20 0.21
CA ALA A 77 5.03 -6.24 0.39
C ALA A 77 4.53 -7.37 1.31
N LEU A 78 3.87 -7.01 2.42
CA LEU A 78 3.24 -7.96 3.34
C LEU A 78 2.15 -8.77 2.64
N HIS A 79 1.34 -8.13 1.79
CA HIS A 79 0.33 -8.82 1.02
C HIS A 79 0.95 -9.86 0.07
N ARG A 80 1.98 -9.47 -0.69
CA ARG A 80 2.73 -10.39 -1.57
C ARG A 80 3.39 -11.54 -0.81
N LEU A 81 3.88 -11.30 0.40
CA LEU A 81 4.46 -12.35 1.24
C LEU A 81 3.39 -13.32 1.72
N ASN A 82 2.26 -12.79 2.20
CA ASN A 82 1.12 -13.59 2.64
C ASN A 82 0.57 -14.46 1.49
N ASP A 83 0.50 -13.94 0.27
CA ASP A 83 0.14 -14.71 -0.94
C ASP A 83 1.08 -15.90 -1.14
N ARG A 84 2.38 -15.68 -1.08
CA ARG A 84 3.39 -16.73 -1.26
C ARG A 84 3.30 -17.79 -0.18
N LEU A 85 3.11 -17.39 1.08
CA LEU A 85 2.94 -18.31 2.20
C LEU A 85 1.67 -19.15 2.07
N SER A 86 0.57 -18.55 1.60
CA SER A 86 -0.67 -19.28 1.34
C SER A 86 -0.48 -20.36 0.27
N VAL A 87 0.21 -20.04 -0.83
CA VAL A 87 0.52 -21.01 -1.90
C VAL A 87 1.42 -22.14 -1.39
N VAL A 88 2.48 -21.83 -0.65
CA VAL A 88 3.38 -22.84 -0.06
C VAL A 88 2.62 -23.74 0.93
N GLY A 89 1.70 -23.17 1.71
CA GLY A 89 0.83 -23.93 2.61
C GLY A 89 -0.06 -24.92 1.87
N ASP A 90 -0.70 -24.49 0.78
CA ASP A 90 -1.54 -25.34 -0.07
C ASP A 90 -0.73 -26.45 -0.75
N ASP A 91 0.50 -26.18 -1.21
CA ASP A 91 1.39 -27.20 -1.78
C ASP A 91 1.79 -28.27 -0.77
N ILE A 92 2.16 -27.87 0.45
CA ILE A 92 2.50 -28.81 1.53
C ILE A 92 1.27 -29.65 1.91
N ARG A 93 0.09 -29.02 2.00
CA ARG A 93 -1.15 -29.72 2.30
C ARG A 93 -1.52 -30.71 1.21
N THR A 94 -1.37 -30.32 -0.05
CA THR A 94 -1.64 -31.18 -1.21
C THR A 94 -0.67 -32.37 -1.26
N ARG A 95 0.62 -32.16 -0.97
CA ARG A 95 1.59 -33.26 -0.85
C ARG A 95 1.24 -34.25 0.26
N ARG A 96 0.77 -33.76 1.42
CA ARG A 96 0.34 -34.61 2.53
C ARG A 96 -0.94 -35.39 2.22
N SER A 97 -1.88 -34.77 1.52
CA SER A 97 -3.15 -35.39 1.15
C SER A 97 -3.06 -36.30 -0.08
N ARG A 98 -1.90 -36.34 -0.77
CA ARG A 98 -1.68 -37.23 -1.90
C ARG A 98 -1.57 -38.66 -1.33
N PRO A 99 -2.53 -39.56 -1.61
CA PRO A 99 -2.39 -40.95 -1.23
C PRO A 99 -1.13 -41.48 -1.93
N VAL A 100 -0.28 -42.21 -1.22
CA VAL A 100 0.72 -43.07 -1.86
C VAL A 100 -0.07 -43.94 -2.82
N ALA A 101 0.14 -43.76 -4.13
CA ALA A 101 -0.42 -44.68 -5.11
C ALA A 101 0.15 -46.04 -4.77
N ASP A 102 -0.72 -46.92 -4.27
CA ASP A 102 -0.40 -48.29 -3.94
C ASP A 102 0.04 -48.98 -5.26
N PRO A 103 1.30 -49.42 -5.40
CA PRO A 103 1.79 -49.95 -6.66
C PRO A 103 1.34 -51.40 -6.92
N THR A 104 0.26 -51.86 -6.28
CA THR A 104 -0.19 -53.26 -6.37
C THR A 104 -1.65 -53.39 -6.77
N THR A 105 -2.01 -52.83 -7.93
CA THR A 105 -3.22 -53.29 -8.64
C THR A 105 -2.99 -53.38 -10.14
N ASP A 106 -1.86 -53.96 -10.53
CA ASP A 106 -1.62 -54.39 -11.92
C ASP A 106 -1.18 -55.85 -11.92
N THR A 107 -2.04 -56.72 -11.40
CA THR A 107 -1.93 -58.17 -11.62
C THR A 107 -3.32 -58.80 -11.52
N ARG A 108 -3.97 -58.95 -12.69
CA ARG A 108 -4.49 -60.23 -13.16
C ARG A 108 -5.11 -60.09 -14.55
N ALA A 109 -4.34 -60.59 -15.52
CA ALA A 109 -4.82 -61.19 -16.75
C ALA A 109 -5.64 -62.46 -16.46
#